data_AF-L2FU67-F1
#
_entry.id   AF-L2FU67-F1
#
_cell.length_a   1.000
_cell.length_b   1.000
_cell.length_c   1.000
_cell.angle_alpha   90.00
_cell.angle_beta   90.00
_cell.angle_gamma   90.00
#
_symmetry.space_group_name_H-M   'P 1'
#
loop_
_entity.id
_entity.type
_entity.pdbx_description
1 polymer ?
#
loop_
_entity_poly.entity_id
_entity_poly.type
_entity_poly.pdbx_seq_one_letter_code
_entity_poly.pdbx_strand_id
1 'polypeptide(L)'
;MNCLPVEATIELGALWKWYDAEPELRCAVFTGAGDEAFCAGMDLKQRLDIIKTNDVAFEYPQGQFAGMSNRTGRKPIIVACNGHAHGGGFEAILNADVIFASPNATFRLPEVLRGVSALAGALPRCMMLFGNHRTMDLILTGRTMSVEEAREWGLVKEIVPQEKLLERTLDYADEIAALSPDSVIISRLAAREAWETGVSRATMRGQELWAEAMLRSKNASEGLAAYREKRDPKWYPSHL
;
A
#
# COMPACT_ATOMS: atom_id res chain seq x y z
N MET A 1 13.37 -13.03 8.02
CA MET A 1 12.57 -13.09 6.77
C MET A 1 11.12 -12.61 6.89
N ASN A 2 10.63 -12.18 8.07
CA ASN A 2 9.31 -11.50 8.22
C ASN A 2 8.14 -12.18 7.50
N CYS A 3 8.07 -13.52 7.54
CA CYS A 3 6.91 -14.24 7.03
C CYS A 3 5.73 -14.05 7.99
N LEU A 4 4.53 -13.93 7.43
CA LEU A 4 3.33 -13.68 8.23
C LEU A 4 2.51 -14.96 8.39
N PRO A 5 2.26 -15.40 9.64
CA PRO A 5 1.20 -16.35 9.89
C PRO A 5 -0.18 -15.69 9.72
N VAL A 6 -1.24 -16.50 9.69
CA VAL A 6 -2.62 -16.02 9.49
C VAL A 6 -3.03 -15.04 10.58
N GLU A 7 -2.68 -15.30 11.83
CA GLU A 7 -3.02 -14.49 12.99
C GLU A 7 -2.44 -13.07 12.86
N ALA A 8 -1.16 -12.96 12.46
CA ALA A 8 -0.52 -11.67 12.21
C ALA A 8 -1.20 -10.91 11.06
N THR A 9 -1.70 -11.63 10.05
CA THR A 9 -2.46 -11.01 8.96
C THR A 9 -3.79 -10.43 9.46
N ILE A 10 -4.50 -11.15 10.35
CA ILE A 10 -5.74 -10.67 10.98
C ILE A 10 -5.48 -9.45 11.86
N GLU A 11 -4.43 -9.49 12.69
CA GLU A 11 -4.02 -8.39 13.56
C GLU A 11 -3.68 -7.12 12.76
N LEU A 12 -2.92 -7.26 11.68
CA LEU A 12 -2.65 -6.14 10.77
C LEU A 12 -3.95 -5.61 10.12
N GLY A 13 -4.87 -6.49 9.75
CA GLY A 13 -6.21 -6.08 9.28
C GLY A 13 -6.97 -5.23 10.30
N ALA A 14 -6.88 -5.55 11.59
CA ALA A 14 -7.46 -4.75 12.66
C ALA A 14 -6.70 -3.42 12.87
N LEU A 15 -5.38 -3.44 12.80
CA LEU A 15 -4.53 -2.26 12.89
C LEU A 15 -4.89 -1.24 11.82
N TRP A 16 -5.05 -1.66 10.56
CA TRP A 16 -5.40 -0.74 9.48
C TRP A 16 -6.79 -0.11 9.66
N LYS A 17 -7.75 -0.87 10.20
CA LYS A 17 -9.09 -0.34 10.53
C LYS A 17 -9.01 0.72 11.63
N TRP A 18 -8.24 0.46 12.69
CA TRP A 18 -8.00 1.44 13.75
C TRP A 18 -7.30 2.69 13.21
N TYR A 19 -6.23 2.51 12.42
CA TYR A 19 -5.50 3.60 11.79
C TYR A 19 -6.41 4.50 10.95
N ASP A 20 -7.31 3.92 10.15
CA ASP A 20 -8.29 4.70 9.38
C ASP A 20 -9.28 5.45 10.26
N ALA A 21 -9.63 4.91 11.42
CA ALA A 21 -10.57 5.53 12.37
C ALA A 21 -9.95 6.65 13.22
N GLU A 22 -8.63 6.66 13.43
CA GLU A 22 -7.96 7.59 14.37
C GLU A 22 -7.75 8.99 13.76
N PRO A 23 -8.50 10.04 14.13
CA PRO A 23 -8.51 11.32 13.39
C PRO A 23 -7.17 12.06 13.36
N GLU A 24 -6.30 11.82 14.34
CA GLU A 24 -4.99 12.47 14.43
C GLU A 24 -3.93 11.83 13.52
N LEU A 25 -4.13 10.56 13.12
CA LEU A 25 -3.22 9.87 12.21
C LEU A 25 -3.53 10.24 10.76
N ARG A 26 -2.50 10.68 10.02
CA ARG A 26 -2.64 11.23 8.66
C ARG A 26 -1.94 10.44 7.57
N CYS A 27 -0.80 9.84 7.87
CA CYS A 27 0.00 9.04 6.94
C CYS A 27 0.72 7.94 7.74
N ALA A 28 0.79 6.73 7.19
CA ALA A 28 1.51 5.62 7.84
C ALA A 28 2.74 5.23 7.02
N VAL A 29 3.82 4.88 7.71
CA VAL A 29 4.97 4.20 7.12
C VAL A 29 4.93 2.72 7.49
N PHE A 30 5.08 1.84 6.51
CA PHE A 30 5.12 0.38 6.71
C PHE A 30 6.45 -0.20 6.25
N THR A 31 7.09 -1.02 7.10
CA THR A 31 8.41 -1.61 6.86
C THR A 31 8.55 -2.96 7.57
N GLY A 32 9.59 -3.73 7.21
CA GLY A 32 9.96 -4.96 7.92
C GLY A 32 11.00 -4.70 9.00
N ALA A 33 11.00 -5.52 10.05
CA ALA A 33 12.09 -5.51 11.03
C ALA A 33 13.38 -6.10 10.43
N GLY A 34 14.53 -5.57 10.84
CA GLY A 34 15.85 -5.99 10.34
C GLY A 34 16.23 -5.36 8.99
N ASP A 35 17.18 -5.97 8.29
CA ASP A 35 17.78 -5.46 7.05
C ASP A 35 17.78 -6.47 5.89
N GLU A 36 17.35 -7.71 6.13
CA GLU A 36 17.32 -8.75 5.10
C GLU A 36 15.99 -8.79 4.32
N ALA A 37 14.87 -8.62 5.00
CA ALA A 37 13.55 -8.83 4.43
C ALA A 37 12.56 -7.76 4.87
N PHE A 38 11.80 -7.25 3.91
CA PHE A 38 10.55 -6.57 4.19
C PHE A 38 9.51 -7.60 4.64
N CYS A 39 9.17 -8.54 3.76
CA CYS A 39 8.27 -9.64 4.04
C CYS A 39 8.43 -10.74 2.98
N ALA A 40 8.74 -11.97 3.41
CA ALA A 40 8.87 -13.12 2.52
C ALA A 40 7.53 -13.82 2.17
N GLY A 41 6.40 -13.23 2.57
CA GLY A 41 5.06 -13.74 2.30
C GLY A 41 4.49 -14.60 3.42
N MET A 42 3.57 -15.50 3.06
CA MET A 42 2.86 -16.37 4.01
C MET A 42 3.81 -17.38 4.67
N ASP A 43 3.56 -17.69 5.94
CA ASP A 43 4.21 -18.81 6.61
C ASP A 43 3.79 -20.14 5.95
N LEU A 44 4.69 -20.70 5.14
CA LEU A 44 4.45 -21.94 4.42
C LEU A 44 4.39 -23.17 5.34
N LYS A 45 4.99 -23.13 6.54
CA LYS A 45 4.90 -24.24 7.49
C LYS A 45 3.48 -24.31 8.06
N GLN A 46 2.96 -23.17 8.51
CA GLN A 46 1.56 -23.06 8.95
C GLN A 46 0.60 -23.46 7.82
N ARG A 47 0.86 -23.02 6.58
CA ARG A 47 0.03 -23.39 5.43
C ARG A 47 0.00 -24.89 5.15
N LEU A 48 1.13 -25.58 5.30
CA LEU A 48 1.19 -27.03 5.13
C LEU A 48 0.39 -27.76 6.21
N ASP A 49 0.42 -27.29 7.46
CA ASP A 49 -0.34 -27.90 8.55
C ASP A 49 -1.85 -27.72 8.36
N ILE A 50 -2.28 -26.54 7.88
CA ILE A 50 -3.66 -26.26 7.47
C ILE A 50 -4.16 -27.21 6.38
N ILE A 51 -3.36 -27.44 5.34
CA ILE A 51 -3.76 -28.32 4.23
C ILE A 51 -3.96 -29.76 4.73
N LYS A 52 -3.15 -30.23 5.70
CA LYS A 52 -3.28 -31.58 6.29
C LYS A 52 -4.57 -31.77 7.07
N THR A 53 -5.11 -30.71 7.69
CA THR A 53 -6.36 -30.80 8.47
C THR A 53 -7.61 -30.70 7.60
N ASN A 54 -7.46 -30.48 6.28
CA ASN A 54 -8.54 -30.27 5.31
C ASN A 54 -9.44 -29.06 5.63
N ASP A 55 -8.98 -28.19 6.53
CA ASP A 55 -9.65 -26.95 6.90
C ASP A 55 -9.16 -25.82 5.98
N VAL A 56 -9.61 -25.86 4.73
CA VAL A 56 -9.15 -24.94 3.68
C VAL A 56 -9.81 -23.55 3.75
N ALA A 57 -10.75 -23.35 4.68
CA ALA A 57 -11.51 -22.12 4.83
C ALA A 57 -10.88 -21.21 5.90
N PHE A 58 -9.81 -20.51 5.56
CA PHE A 58 -9.33 -19.41 6.39
C PHE A 58 -9.95 -18.10 5.94
N GLU A 59 -10.68 -17.45 6.84
CA GLU A 59 -11.12 -16.07 6.67
C GLU A 59 -9.90 -15.14 6.75
N TYR A 60 -9.36 -14.78 5.59
CA TYR A 60 -8.48 -13.61 5.52
C TYR A 60 -9.29 -12.34 5.82
N PRO A 61 -8.69 -11.32 6.48
CA PRO A 61 -9.35 -10.03 6.61
C PRO A 61 -9.68 -9.46 5.22
N GLN A 62 -10.60 -8.51 5.11
CA GLN A 62 -10.96 -7.93 3.80
C GLN A 62 -9.76 -7.37 3.02
N GLY A 63 -8.75 -6.84 3.73
CA GLY A 63 -7.48 -6.40 3.13
C GLY A 63 -6.53 -7.53 2.71
N GLN A 64 -6.93 -8.79 2.87
CA GLN A 64 -6.21 -10.01 2.56
C GLN A 64 -4.80 -10.07 3.18
N PHE A 65 -3.75 -10.36 2.42
CA PHE A 65 -2.42 -10.58 2.98
C PHE A 65 -1.91 -9.32 3.69
N ALA A 66 -1.36 -9.48 4.89
CA ALA A 66 -0.96 -8.39 5.79
C ALA A 66 -2.08 -7.37 6.08
N GLY A 67 -3.36 -7.71 5.82
CA GLY A 67 -4.47 -6.76 5.84
C GLY A 67 -4.31 -5.60 4.83
N MET A 68 -3.33 -5.68 3.94
CA MET A 68 -2.84 -4.57 3.12
C MET A 68 -3.04 -4.83 1.63
N SER A 69 -2.86 -6.07 1.16
CA SER A 69 -2.82 -6.38 -0.27
C SER A 69 -4.10 -6.01 -1.02
N ASN A 70 -5.26 -5.98 -0.35
CA ASN A 70 -6.53 -5.48 -0.91
C ASN A 70 -7.20 -4.42 -0.04
N ARG A 71 -6.41 -3.67 0.76
CA ARG A 71 -6.93 -2.60 1.60
C ARG A 71 -7.58 -1.48 0.76
N THR A 72 -8.82 -1.14 1.15
CA THR A 72 -9.65 -0.03 0.62
C THR A 72 -9.76 1.16 1.58
N GLY A 73 -8.96 1.18 2.65
CA GLY A 73 -8.92 2.25 3.64
C GLY A 73 -8.60 3.63 3.05
N ARG A 74 -8.89 4.69 3.81
CA ARG A 74 -8.95 6.08 3.34
C ARG A 74 -7.59 6.78 3.36
N LYS A 75 -6.77 6.47 4.37
CA LYS A 75 -5.51 7.19 4.59
C LYS A 75 -4.30 6.55 3.86
N PRO A 76 -3.30 7.36 3.47
CA PRO A 76 -2.14 6.89 2.72
C PRO A 76 -1.20 5.99 3.51
N ILE A 77 -0.63 4.99 2.84
CA ILE A 77 0.45 4.15 3.37
C ILE A 77 1.66 4.24 2.45
N ILE A 78 2.78 4.68 3.02
CA ILE A 78 4.08 4.72 2.36
C ILE A 78 4.89 3.52 2.82
N VAL A 79 5.55 2.82 1.89
CA VAL A 79 6.37 1.66 2.22
C VAL A 79 7.84 2.04 2.21
N ALA A 80 8.56 1.58 3.23
CA ALA A 80 10.00 1.53 3.28
C ALA A 80 10.43 0.05 3.10
N CYS A 81 10.69 -0.37 1.87
CA CYS A 81 11.06 -1.75 1.54
C CYS A 81 12.54 -1.98 1.82
N ASN A 82 12.84 -2.53 3.00
CA ASN A 82 14.18 -2.69 3.56
C ASN A 82 14.89 -3.99 3.13
N GLY A 83 14.35 -4.73 2.15
CA GLY A 83 14.93 -6.00 1.71
C GLY A 83 13.96 -6.82 0.86
N HIS A 84 14.01 -8.14 0.97
CA HIS A 84 13.15 -9.05 0.22
C HIS A 84 11.64 -8.82 0.47
N ALA A 85 10.88 -8.57 -0.59
CA ALA A 85 9.42 -8.49 -0.62
C ALA A 85 8.88 -9.52 -1.61
N HIS A 86 8.55 -10.72 -1.12
CA HIS A 86 8.19 -11.86 -1.97
C HIS A 86 6.79 -12.39 -1.66
N GLY A 87 6.14 -12.92 -2.68
CA GLY A 87 4.78 -13.45 -2.61
C GLY A 87 3.82 -12.45 -1.98
N GLY A 88 3.12 -12.86 -0.92
CA GLY A 88 2.25 -11.99 -0.12
C GLY A 88 2.89 -10.63 0.26
N GLY A 89 4.19 -10.62 0.58
CA GLY A 89 4.91 -9.37 0.88
C GLY A 89 4.94 -8.41 -0.31
N PHE A 90 5.12 -8.94 -1.53
CA PHE A 90 5.00 -8.14 -2.74
C PHE A 90 3.54 -7.76 -3.04
N GLU A 91 2.57 -8.64 -2.78
CA GLU A 91 1.15 -8.31 -2.93
C GLU A 91 0.73 -7.13 -2.04
N ALA A 92 1.26 -7.05 -0.81
CA ALA A 92 1.06 -5.91 0.08
C ALA A 92 1.67 -4.62 -0.47
N ILE A 93 2.91 -4.68 -0.97
CA ILE A 93 3.61 -3.52 -1.56
C ILE A 93 2.88 -2.97 -2.78
N LEU A 94 2.36 -3.84 -3.66
CA LEU A 94 1.65 -3.40 -4.87
C LEU A 94 0.41 -2.56 -4.57
N ASN A 95 -0.14 -2.63 -3.35
CA ASN A 95 -1.29 -1.82 -2.93
C ASN A 95 -0.88 -0.57 -2.13
N ALA A 96 0.41 -0.34 -1.86
CA ALA A 96 0.92 0.87 -1.22
C ALA A 96 0.77 2.10 -2.14
N ASP A 97 0.81 3.29 -1.55
CA ASP A 97 0.65 4.53 -2.31
C ASP A 97 1.98 5.04 -2.88
N VAL A 98 3.07 4.93 -2.10
CA VAL A 98 4.44 5.25 -2.54
C VAL A 98 5.41 4.28 -1.89
N ILE A 99 6.44 3.88 -2.64
CA ILE A 99 7.43 2.90 -2.20
C ILE A 99 8.83 3.50 -2.30
N PHE A 100 9.53 3.54 -1.18
CA PHE A 100 10.97 3.70 -1.08
C PHE A 100 11.60 2.32 -0.87
N ALA A 101 12.81 2.11 -1.37
CA ALA A 101 13.45 0.81 -1.24
C ALA A 101 14.95 0.93 -0.95
N SER A 102 15.51 -0.05 -0.23
CA SER A 102 16.95 -0.20 -0.06
C SER A 102 17.61 -0.82 -1.31
N PRO A 103 18.94 -0.69 -1.47
CA PRO A 103 19.64 -1.29 -2.61
C PRO A 103 19.56 -2.82 -2.67
N ASN A 104 19.34 -3.49 -1.53
CA ASN A 104 19.20 -4.95 -1.45
C ASN A 104 17.73 -5.42 -1.62
N ALA A 105 16.79 -4.51 -1.83
CA ALA A 105 15.39 -4.87 -1.99
C ALA A 105 15.16 -5.69 -3.27
N THR A 106 14.34 -6.74 -3.17
CA THR A 106 13.96 -7.54 -4.34
C THR A 106 12.49 -7.92 -4.29
N PHE A 107 11.87 -7.96 -5.46
CA PHE A 107 10.42 -8.15 -5.62
C PHE A 107 10.14 -9.39 -6.46
N ARG A 108 9.19 -10.23 -6.02
CA ARG A 108 8.93 -11.51 -6.69
C ARG A 108 7.58 -12.08 -6.33
N LEU A 109 6.91 -12.72 -7.29
CA LEU A 109 5.73 -13.57 -7.09
C LEU A 109 6.12 -15.04 -7.37
N PRO A 110 6.68 -15.77 -6.37
CA PRO A 110 7.25 -17.11 -6.56
C PRO A 110 6.20 -18.23 -6.55
N GLU A 111 4.91 -17.91 -6.53
CA GLU A 111 3.81 -18.84 -6.31
C GLU A 111 3.78 -20.00 -7.31
N VAL A 112 4.08 -19.74 -8.58
CA VAL A 112 4.15 -20.75 -9.65
C VAL A 112 5.22 -21.82 -9.38
N LEU A 113 6.27 -21.49 -8.61
CA LEU A 113 7.31 -22.45 -8.22
C LEU A 113 6.90 -23.33 -7.03
N ARG A 114 5.77 -23.03 -6.40
CA ARG A 114 5.25 -23.69 -5.21
C ARG A 114 3.88 -24.34 -5.43
N GLY A 115 3.36 -24.32 -6.66
CA GLY A 115 2.05 -24.88 -7.00
C GLY A 115 0.87 -24.08 -6.45
N VAL A 116 1.04 -22.77 -6.23
CA VAL A 116 -0.01 -21.85 -5.77
C VAL A 116 -0.10 -20.62 -6.68
N SER A 117 -0.96 -19.64 -6.37
CA SER A 117 -1.11 -18.40 -7.16
C SER A 117 -1.31 -17.17 -6.26
N ALA A 118 -0.80 -16.01 -6.70
CA ALA A 118 -0.84 -14.72 -6.00
C ALA A 118 -2.22 -14.05 -6.10
N LEU A 119 -3.22 -14.69 -5.50
CA LEU A 119 -4.62 -14.31 -5.64
C LEU A 119 -5.06 -13.22 -4.64
N ALA A 120 -4.14 -12.62 -3.88
CA ALA A 120 -4.45 -11.57 -2.93
C ALA A 120 -4.41 -10.15 -3.55
N GLY A 121 -4.64 -10.07 -4.86
CA GLY A 121 -4.77 -8.83 -5.65
C GLY A 121 -3.53 -8.43 -6.44
N ALA A 122 -2.41 -9.15 -6.36
CA ALA A 122 -1.22 -8.79 -7.12
C ALA A 122 -1.39 -8.92 -8.64
N LEU A 123 -2.00 -9.99 -9.14
CA LEU A 123 -2.15 -10.22 -10.59
C LEU A 123 -2.85 -9.06 -11.32
N PRO A 124 -4.06 -8.60 -10.91
CA PRO A 124 -4.69 -7.46 -11.58
C PRO A 124 -3.90 -6.15 -11.42
N ARG A 125 -3.24 -5.92 -10.26
CA ARG A 125 -2.42 -4.72 -10.07
C ARG A 125 -1.19 -4.69 -10.97
N CYS A 126 -0.47 -5.80 -11.08
CA CYS A 126 0.68 -5.90 -11.99
C CYS A 126 0.24 -5.58 -13.42
N MET A 127 -0.90 -6.12 -13.88
CA MET A 127 -1.42 -5.84 -15.22
C MET A 127 -1.65 -4.35 -15.45
N MET A 128 -2.18 -3.63 -14.46
CA MET A 128 -2.44 -2.20 -14.54
C MET A 128 -1.18 -1.34 -14.39
N LEU A 129 -0.21 -1.77 -13.57
CA LEU A 129 1.01 -1.01 -13.26
C LEU A 129 2.11 -1.22 -14.31
N PHE A 130 2.35 -2.47 -14.72
CA PHE A 130 3.49 -2.85 -15.55
C PHE A 130 3.09 -3.17 -17.00
N GLY A 131 1.80 -3.36 -17.26
CA GLY A 131 1.30 -3.83 -18.55
C GLY A 131 1.53 -5.33 -18.76
N ASN A 132 1.05 -5.82 -19.90
CA ASN A 132 0.92 -7.27 -20.16
C ASN A 132 2.26 -8.02 -20.13
N HIS A 133 3.24 -7.65 -20.95
CA HIS A 133 4.44 -8.46 -21.15
C HIS A 133 5.33 -8.52 -19.91
N ARG A 134 5.54 -7.39 -19.24
CA ARG A 134 6.28 -7.30 -17.98
C ARG A 134 5.61 -8.10 -16.88
N THR A 135 4.28 -8.02 -16.79
CA THR A 135 3.51 -8.82 -15.83
C THR A 135 3.65 -10.30 -16.09
N MET A 136 3.42 -10.74 -17.33
CA MET A 136 3.48 -12.17 -17.70
C MET A 136 4.86 -12.76 -17.47
N ASP A 137 5.92 -12.01 -17.77
CA ASP A 137 7.29 -12.39 -17.45
C ASP A 137 7.46 -12.63 -15.93
N LEU A 138 7.06 -11.68 -15.07
CA LEU A 138 7.16 -11.86 -13.61
C LEU A 138 6.32 -13.04 -13.09
N ILE A 139 5.06 -13.16 -13.49
CA ILE A 139 4.13 -14.12 -12.86
C ILE A 139 4.27 -15.55 -13.40
N LEU A 140 4.66 -15.73 -14.67
CA LEU A 140 4.80 -17.06 -15.26
C LEU A 140 6.16 -17.70 -14.96
N THR A 141 7.21 -16.89 -14.86
CA THR A 141 8.55 -17.38 -14.48
C THR A 141 8.73 -17.40 -12.97
N GLY A 142 7.96 -16.57 -12.26
CA GLY A 142 8.20 -16.27 -10.87
C GLY A 142 9.60 -15.75 -10.64
N ARG A 143 10.24 -15.00 -11.58
CA ARG A 143 11.62 -14.51 -11.40
C ARG A 143 11.71 -13.37 -10.38
N THR A 144 12.92 -13.08 -9.93
CA THR A 144 13.20 -11.91 -9.09
C THR A 144 13.33 -10.65 -9.95
N MET A 145 12.63 -9.59 -9.56
CA MET A 145 12.82 -8.22 -10.03
C MET A 145 13.76 -7.48 -9.08
N SER A 146 14.80 -6.85 -9.65
CA SER A 146 15.74 -6.04 -8.85
C SER A 146 15.13 -4.70 -8.47
N VAL A 147 15.73 -3.98 -7.52
CA VAL A 147 15.26 -2.65 -7.14
C VAL A 147 15.43 -1.62 -8.27
N GLU A 148 16.47 -1.75 -9.08
CA GLU A 148 16.72 -0.89 -10.25
C GLU A 148 15.63 -1.10 -11.30
N GLU A 149 15.29 -2.35 -11.61
CA GLU A 149 14.20 -2.69 -12.51
C GLU A 149 12.85 -2.19 -11.97
N ALA A 150 12.60 -2.39 -10.67
CA ALA A 150 11.40 -1.89 -10.01
C ALA A 150 11.27 -0.36 -10.10
N ARG A 151 12.39 0.37 -10.00
CA ARG A 151 12.43 1.82 -10.21
C ARG A 151 12.18 2.19 -11.67
N GLU A 152 12.82 1.50 -12.61
CA GLU A 152 12.62 1.72 -14.05
C GLU A 152 11.16 1.49 -14.47
N TRP A 153 10.49 0.52 -13.86
CA TRP A 153 9.10 0.19 -14.12
C TRP A 153 8.10 1.09 -13.37
N GLY A 154 8.59 2.05 -12.58
CA GLY A 154 7.77 3.03 -11.87
C GLY A 154 7.13 2.53 -10.57
N LEU A 155 7.55 1.36 -10.05
CA LEU A 155 7.10 0.86 -8.75
C LEU A 155 7.80 1.60 -7.60
N VAL A 156 9.12 1.74 -7.69
CA VAL A 156 9.94 2.36 -6.63
C VAL A 156 10.19 3.82 -6.97
N LYS A 157 9.79 4.73 -6.06
CA LYS A 157 10.02 6.17 -6.19
C LYS A 157 11.50 6.51 -6.07
N GLU A 158 12.17 5.95 -5.06
CA GLU A 158 13.53 6.31 -4.69
C GLU A 158 14.24 5.13 -4.03
N ILE A 159 15.51 4.93 -4.42
CA ILE A 159 16.39 3.92 -3.82
C ILE A 159 17.27 4.66 -2.81
N VAL A 160 17.20 4.25 -1.55
CA VAL A 160 17.80 4.95 -0.40
C VAL A 160 18.73 4.00 0.34
N PRO A 161 19.94 4.43 0.77
CA PRO A 161 20.81 3.60 1.61
C PRO A 161 20.06 2.99 2.81
N GLN A 162 20.39 1.74 3.14
CA GLN A 162 19.67 0.94 4.14
C GLN A 162 19.43 1.69 5.45
N GLU A 163 20.48 2.35 5.96
CA GLU A 163 20.53 3.07 7.22
C GLU A 163 19.72 4.38 7.21
N LYS A 164 19.40 4.91 6.04
CA LYS A 164 18.60 6.14 5.87
C LYS A 164 17.19 5.89 5.36
N LEU A 165 16.88 4.64 4.98
CA LEU A 165 15.64 4.30 4.31
C LEU A 165 14.40 4.70 5.14
N LEU A 166 14.38 4.33 6.43
CA LEU A 166 13.25 4.64 7.29
C LEU A 166 13.11 6.15 7.53
N GLU A 167 14.21 6.83 7.87
CA GLU A 167 14.24 8.29 8.07
C GLU A 167 13.71 9.03 6.83
N ARG A 168 14.26 8.73 5.65
CA ARG A 168 13.84 9.35 4.40
C ARG A 168 12.37 9.11 4.06
N THR A 169 11.84 7.94 4.43
CA THR A 169 10.44 7.57 4.20
C THR A 169 9.51 8.28 5.18
N LEU A 170 9.96 8.46 6.43
CA LEU A 170 9.26 9.28 7.44
C LEU A 170 9.23 10.75 7.04
N ASP A 171 10.33 11.33 6.55
CA ASP A 171 10.35 12.70 6.05
C ASP A 171 9.29 12.91 4.95
N TYR A 172 9.16 11.95 4.04
CA TYR A 172 8.14 12.00 2.98
C TYR A 172 6.71 11.83 3.53
N ALA A 173 6.53 11.00 4.55
CA ALA A 173 5.24 10.85 5.23
C ALA A 173 4.86 12.13 5.99
N ASP A 174 5.83 12.83 6.57
CA ASP A 174 5.66 14.11 7.25
C ASP A 174 5.29 15.22 6.26
N GLU A 175 5.91 15.24 5.07
CA GLU A 175 5.48 16.12 3.97
C GLU A 175 3.99 15.94 3.64
N ILE A 176 3.51 14.68 3.56
CA ILE A 176 2.09 14.39 3.32
C ILE A 176 1.23 14.77 4.53
N ALA A 177 1.67 14.47 5.75
CA ALA A 177 0.94 14.73 6.98
C ALA A 177 0.79 16.24 7.28
N ALA A 178 1.67 17.07 6.73
CA ALA A 178 1.62 18.52 6.79
C ALA A 178 0.56 19.14 5.84
N LEU A 179 -0.03 18.37 4.93
CA LEU A 179 -1.08 18.83 4.02
C LEU A 179 -2.48 18.71 4.64
N SER A 180 -3.48 19.25 3.94
CA SER A 180 -4.89 19.12 4.32
C SER A 180 -5.30 17.64 4.36
N PRO A 181 -5.71 17.08 5.51
CA PRO A 181 -6.03 15.66 5.62
C PRO A 181 -7.24 15.29 4.76
N ASP A 182 -8.26 16.15 4.68
CA ASP A 182 -9.44 15.94 3.84
C ASP A 182 -9.05 15.86 2.35
N SER A 183 -8.19 16.78 1.90
CA SER A 183 -7.75 16.82 0.50
C SER A 183 -6.91 15.59 0.15
N VAL A 184 -5.97 15.20 1.01
CA VAL A 184 -5.15 13.99 0.81
C VAL A 184 -6.02 12.74 0.71
N ILE A 185 -6.98 12.57 1.62
CA ILE A 185 -7.91 11.43 1.63
C ILE A 185 -8.71 11.39 0.33
N ILE A 186 -9.36 12.50 -0.05
CA ILE A 186 -10.22 12.53 -1.23
C ILE A 186 -9.40 12.35 -2.51
N SER A 187 -8.26 13.03 -2.66
CA SER A 187 -7.41 12.89 -3.84
C SER A 187 -6.96 11.44 -4.02
N ARG A 188 -6.57 10.78 -2.93
CA ARG A 188 -6.17 9.37 -2.94
C ARG A 188 -7.33 8.45 -3.31
N LEU A 189 -8.48 8.58 -2.66
CA LEU A 189 -9.65 7.74 -2.93
C LEU A 189 -10.13 7.90 -4.38
N ALA A 190 -10.22 9.14 -4.86
CA ALA A 190 -10.64 9.43 -6.23
C ALA A 190 -9.67 8.87 -7.28
N ALA A 191 -8.36 8.93 -7.03
CA ALA A 191 -7.38 8.31 -7.92
C ALA A 191 -7.51 6.79 -7.93
N ARG A 192 -7.69 6.16 -6.76
CA ARG A 192 -7.79 4.69 -6.64
C ARG A 192 -9.08 4.14 -7.25
N GLU A 193 -10.16 4.89 -7.25
CA GLU A 193 -11.43 4.52 -7.91
C GLU A 193 -11.23 4.20 -9.41
N ALA A 194 -10.23 4.83 -10.05
CA ALA A 194 -9.91 4.58 -11.45
C ALA A 194 -9.40 3.15 -11.72
N TRP A 195 -8.79 2.49 -10.72
CA TRP A 195 -8.38 1.09 -10.86
C TRP A 195 -9.58 0.13 -10.96
N GLU A 196 -10.71 0.48 -10.34
CA GLU A 196 -11.90 -0.39 -10.32
C GLU A 196 -12.89 -0.04 -11.43
N THR A 197 -12.96 1.26 -11.79
CA THR A 197 -14.06 1.77 -12.60
C THR A 197 -13.66 2.45 -13.90
N GLY A 198 -12.36 2.73 -14.09
CA GLY A 198 -11.85 3.51 -15.20
C GLY A 198 -12.10 5.02 -15.06
N VAL A 199 -11.37 5.81 -15.85
CA VAL A 199 -11.24 7.28 -15.67
C VAL A 199 -12.58 8.02 -15.65
N SER A 200 -13.45 7.79 -16.64
CA SER A 200 -14.72 8.52 -16.76
C SER A 200 -15.65 8.24 -15.58
N ARG A 201 -15.75 6.96 -15.15
CA ARG A 201 -16.61 6.58 -14.01
C ARG A 201 -16.03 7.04 -12.69
N ALA A 202 -14.71 6.92 -12.50
CA ALA A 202 -14.02 7.44 -11.32
C ALA A 202 -14.19 8.96 -11.18
N THR A 203 -14.16 9.71 -12.27
CA THR A 203 -14.36 11.17 -12.25
C THR A 203 -15.77 11.55 -11.83
N MET A 204 -16.80 10.88 -12.37
CA MET A 204 -18.20 11.14 -11.98
C MET A 204 -18.44 10.82 -10.50
N ARG A 205 -17.99 9.63 -10.05
CA ARG A 205 -18.05 9.25 -8.63
C ARG A 205 -17.28 10.21 -7.75
N GLY A 206 -16.15 10.71 -8.25
CA GLY A 206 -15.39 11.87 -7.80
C GLY A 206 -16.26 13.02 -7.31
N GLN A 207 -17.01 13.56 -8.26
CA GLN A 207 -17.87 14.71 -8.07
C GLN A 207 -19.07 14.39 -7.17
N GLU A 208 -19.70 13.23 -7.38
CA GLU A 208 -20.91 12.82 -6.67
C GLU A 208 -20.66 12.51 -5.18
N LEU A 209 -19.57 11.81 -4.87
CA LEU A 209 -19.30 11.31 -3.52
C LEU A 209 -18.53 12.29 -2.66
N TRP A 210 -17.57 13.04 -3.24
CA TRP A 210 -16.56 13.74 -2.44
C TRP A 210 -16.54 15.26 -2.62
N ALA A 211 -17.03 15.82 -3.73
CA ALA A 211 -16.92 17.27 -3.98
C ALA A 211 -17.66 18.11 -2.94
N GLU A 212 -18.89 17.74 -2.61
CA GLU A 212 -19.66 18.46 -1.59
C GLU A 212 -19.01 18.36 -0.20
N ALA A 213 -18.61 17.14 0.20
CA ALA A 213 -17.96 16.90 1.48
C ALA A 213 -16.65 17.70 1.59
N MET A 214 -15.88 17.79 0.50
CA MET A 214 -14.66 18.59 0.45
C MET A 214 -14.95 20.07 0.64
N LEU A 215 -15.87 20.65 -0.15
CA LEU A 215 -16.16 22.08 -0.13
C LEU A 215 -16.78 22.55 1.19
N ARG A 216 -17.49 21.66 1.90
CA ARG A 216 -18.05 21.95 3.23
C ARG A 216 -17.06 21.73 4.38
N SER A 217 -15.88 21.16 4.12
CA SER A 217 -14.90 20.87 5.17
C SER A 217 -14.32 22.15 5.78
N LYS A 218 -13.97 22.09 7.07
CA LYS A 218 -13.25 23.18 7.75
C LYS A 218 -11.91 23.46 7.10
N ASN A 219 -11.22 22.40 6.65
CA ASN A 219 -9.93 22.52 6.00
C ASN A 219 -10.01 23.22 4.63
N ALA A 220 -11.11 23.07 3.87
CA ALA A 220 -11.31 23.85 2.64
C ALA A 220 -11.33 25.36 2.94
N SER A 221 -12.13 25.75 3.93
CA SER A 221 -12.27 27.15 4.33
C SER A 221 -10.94 27.72 4.86
N GLU A 222 -10.25 26.97 5.71
CA GLU A 222 -8.94 27.36 6.25
C GLU A 222 -7.87 27.47 5.17
N GLY A 223 -7.78 26.51 4.24
CA GLY A 223 -6.80 26.54 3.16
C GLY A 223 -6.96 27.76 2.25
N LEU A 224 -8.21 28.08 1.89
CA LEU A 224 -8.51 29.27 1.07
C LEU A 224 -8.25 30.58 1.83
N ALA A 225 -8.55 30.62 3.14
CA ALA A 225 -8.26 31.78 3.99
C ALA A 225 -6.75 32.01 4.13
N ALA A 226 -5.99 30.95 4.44
CA ALA A 226 -4.54 30.98 4.59
C ALA A 226 -3.85 31.45 3.29
N TYR A 227 -4.31 30.96 2.14
CA TYR A 227 -3.83 31.40 0.82
C TYR A 227 -4.06 32.90 0.61
N ARG A 228 -5.28 33.40 0.90
CA ARG A 228 -5.63 34.82 0.80
C ARG A 228 -4.78 35.69 1.75
N GLU A 229 -4.51 35.19 2.95
CA GLU A 229 -3.78 35.89 4.02
C GLU A 229 -2.26 35.73 3.95
N LYS A 230 -1.74 34.92 2.99
CA LYS A 230 -0.31 34.61 2.81
C LYS A 230 0.36 34.08 4.07
N ARG A 231 -0.33 33.15 4.75
CA ARG A 231 0.15 32.44 5.93
C ARG A 231 0.06 30.94 5.72
N ASP A 232 0.75 30.19 6.57
CA ASP A 232 0.58 28.73 6.60
C ASP A 232 -0.80 28.35 7.15
N PRO A 233 -1.44 27.31 6.58
CA PRO A 233 -2.73 26.80 7.06
C PRO A 233 -2.57 25.97 8.34
N LYS A 234 -3.58 26.04 9.21
CA LYS A 234 -3.69 25.21 10.41
C LYS A 234 -4.77 24.14 10.21
N TRP A 235 -4.34 22.94 9.83
CA TRP A 235 -5.26 21.86 9.52
C TRP A 235 -5.92 21.25 10.76
N TYR A 236 -7.23 21.05 10.66
CA TYR A 236 -8.06 20.31 11.61
C TYR A 236 -8.05 18.81 11.26
N PRO A 237 -8.27 17.91 12.24
CA PRO A 237 -8.53 16.50 11.96
C PRO A 237 -9.65 16.32 10.92
N SER A 238 -9.48 15.35 10.03
CA SER A 238 -10.49 15.01 9.02
C SER A 238 -11.75 14.46 9.68
N HIS A 239 -12.90 14.80 9.12
CA HIS A 239 -14.20 14.20 9.49
C HIS A 239 -14.76 13.26 8.41
N LEU A 240 -13.99 13.04 7.34
CA LEU A 240 -14.33 12.15 6.23
C LEU A 240 -14.13 10.67 6.53
#